data_AF-A0A1R2CIR2-F1
#
_entry.id   AF-A0A1R2CIR2-F1
#
_cell.length_a   1.000
_cell.length_b   1.000
_cell.length_c   1.000
_cell.angle_alpha   90.00
_cell.angle_beta   90.00
_cell.angle_gamma   90.00
#
_symmetry.space_group_name_H-M   'P 1'
#
loop_
_entity.id
_entity.type
_entity.pdbx_description
1 polymer ?
#
loop_
_entity_poly.entity_id
_entity_poly.type
_entity_poly.pdbx_seq_one_letter_code
_entity_poly.pdbx_strand_id
1 'polypeptide(L)'
;MDDPFLLKQQIEFLQLELEDAKCREVQMKSMYESMLKSFSSPSEPSAATEELKVLKENHSQEIRLLENKNRQVLQTYERKIEDMAHTNSVLEDNQKRIQARNEETQNQLKFEILKLQEEKSRLESKLIEKENNENIIDKLNNEITKYKNTIDQQKFHADEELMILRENCNKNLEDLRRIYDNEKVGLQKLIDDQYAKITKLSQGYLSEELEEMFNSTGNKIDELQNSQSLAIEACKSLKEYLANPENYNLETMAQYSAFVKIIKNLEKNQKELKDAVRVKDGQIQSLSKQEVVLNNVIADRDGEILKLKKIVGDLRVEAEGTSKPPVHTPKSKHGRSRTAFQPTENSPGIQTREIDTHESEQKTRKSEKNSPGMVECDICKYYISTSKLVDHVTSCKMEYELRSPSNFSNISAYDQRFSIEKNENLEKQVNELKLALGKLKNQRDRARVAGEHLLLNLKNAKLQLAVSEERACELQMELKKEIKVLIKKILTIRCKYPFPLDAIAEIDRMVNKASRFFGGKMHFNDEE
;
A
#
# COMPACT_ATOMS: atom_id res chain seq x y z
N MET A 1 74.45 14.68 -40.47
CA MET A 1 75.50 15.21 -41.36
C MET A 1 76.80 14.71 -40.79
N ASP A 2 77.38 13.68 -41.40
CA ASP A 2 78.59 13.06 -40.87
C ASP A 2 79.77 14.04 -40.99
N ASP A 3 80.53 14.15 -39.91
CA ASP A 3 81.64 15.09 -39.74
C ASP A 3 82.67 14.89 -40.88
N PRO A 4 82.96 15.91 -41.71
CA PRO A 4 83.93 15.82 -42.81
C PRO A 4 85.31 15.34 -42.36
N PHE A 5 85.67 15.55 -41.10
CA PHE A 5 86.93 15.08 -40.53
C PHE A 5 86.92 13.55 -40.33
N LEU A 6 85.80 13.00 -39.87
CA LEU A 6 85.62 11.56 -39.65
C LEU A 6 85.60 10.79 -40.98
N LEU A 7 84.95 11.36 -42.00
CA LEU A 7 84.95 10.83 -43.38
C LEU A 7 86.36 10.79 -43.98
N LYS A 8 87.16 11.85 -43.76
CA LYS A 8 88.55 11.86 -44.22
C LYS A 8 89.40 10.78 -43.53
N GLN A 9 89.22 10.59 -42.23
CA GLN A 9 89.92 9.57 -41.46
C GLN A 9 89.52 8.14 -41.89
N GLN A 10 88.23 7.91 -42.19
CA GLN A 10 87.76 6.63 -42.74
C GLN A 10 88.34 6.35 -44.14
N ILE A 11 88.45 7.37 -44.99
CA ILE A 11 89.07 7.22 -46.32
C ILE A 11 90.56 6.85 -46.20
N GLU A 12 91.31 7.50 -45.30
CA GLU A 12 92.72 7.16 -45.06
C GLU A 12 92.88 5.72 -44.54
N PHE A 13 91.98 5.26 -43.67
CA PHE A 13 92.01 3.89 -43.15
C PHE A 13 91.74 2.86 -44.25
N LEU A 14 90.74 3.10 -45.10
CA LEU A 14 90.42 2.25 -46.25
C LEU A 14 91.55 2.22 -47.28
N GLN A 15 92.28 3.32 -47.46
CA GLN A 15 93.46 3.36 -48.33
C GLN A 15 94.60 2.50 -47.78
N LEU A 16 94.83 2.53 -46.46
CA LEU A 16 95.80 1.67 -45.78
C LEU A 16 95.44 0.18 -45.90
N GLU A 17 94.17 -0.17 -45.70
CA GLU A 17 93.70 -1.56 -45.86
C GLU A 17 93.83 -2.06 -47.30
N LEU A 18 93.57 -1.19 -48.28
CA LEU A 18 93.73 -1.52 -49.70
C LEU A 18 95.20 -1.76 -50.06
N GLU A 19 96.12 -0.95 -49.54
CA GLU A 19 97.55 -1.09 -49.81
C GLU A 19 98.13 -2.36 -49.17
N ASP A 20 97.69 -2.70 -47.96
CA ASP A 20 98.04 -3.95 -47.29
C ASP A 20 97.46 -5.18 -48.03
N ALA A 21 96.24 -5.08 -48.55
CA ALA A 21 95.64 -6.13 -49.37
C ALA A 21 96.43 -6.36 -50.68
N LYS A 22 96.87 -5.29 -51.35
CA LYS A 22 97.75 -5.41 -52.53
C LYS A 22 99.08 -6.06 -52.20
N CYS A 23 99.71 -5.70 -51.08
CA CYS A 23 100.96 -6.34 -50.62
C CYS A 23 100.78 -7.84 -50.38
N ARG A 24 99.67 -8.24 -49.74
CA ARG A 24 99.32 -9.66 -49.54
C ARG A 24 99.05 -10.38 -50.85
N GLU A 25 98.38 -9.74 -51.81
CA GLU A 25 98.15 -10.31 -53.13
C GLU A 25 99.46 -10.52 -53.91
N VAL A 26 100.37 -9.55 -53.86
CA VAL A 26 101.70 -9.65 -54.50
C VAL A 26 102.54 -10.75 -53.85
N GLN A 27 102.52 -10.87 -52.51
CA GLN A 27 103.18 -11.99 -51.83
C GLN A 27 102.61 -13.34 -52.21
N MET A 28 101.28 -13.46 -52.27
CA MET A 28 100.65 -14.72 -52.73
C MET A 28 101.01 -15.03 -54.18
N LYS A 29 100.95 -14.04 -55.09
CA LYS A 29 101.36 -14.22 -56.48
C LYS A 29 102.81 -14.68 -56.59
N SER A 30 103.72 -14.03 -55.86
CA SER A 30 105.14 -14.43 -55.79
C SER A 30 105.33 -15.85 -55.25
N MET A 31 104.59 -16.23 -54.21
CA MET A 31 104.64 -17.58 -53.65
C MET A 31 104.12 -18.63 -54.64
N TYR A 32 103.01 -18.36 -55.33
CA TYR A 32 102.48 -19.23 -56.38
C TYR A 32 103.43 -19.34 -57.57
N GLU A 33 104.04 -18.23 -57.98
CA GLU A 33 104.99 -18.19 -59.10
C GLU A 33 106.29 -18.92 -58.75
N SER A 34 106.72 -18.87 -57.48
CA SER A 34 107.84 -19.65 -56.94
C SER A 34 107.52 -21.15 -56.89
N MET A 35 106.31 -21.53 -56.45
CA MET A 35 105.85 -22.91 -56.52
C MET A 35 105.75 -23.44 -57.95
N LEU A 36 105.26 -22.64 -58.90
CA LEU A 36 105.19 -23.05 -60.30
C LEU A 36 106.59 -23.22 -60.93
N LYS A 37 107.56 -22.39 -60.53
CA LYS A 37 108.97 -22.54 -60.95
C LYS A 37 109.64 -23.80 -60.38
N SER A 38 109.26 -24.27 -59.18
CA SER A 38 109.84 -25.51 -58.61
C SER A 38 109.35 -26.80 -59.30
N PHE A 39 108.26 -26.76 -60.07
CA PHE A 39 107.81 -27.87 -60.91
C PHE A 39 108.47 -27.93 -62.30
N SER A 40 109.36 -26.98 -62.63
CA SER A 40 110.00 -26.88 -63.95
C SER A 40 111.33 -27.64 -64.00
N SER A 41 111.33 -28.91 -63.60
CA SER A 41 112.44 -29.85 -63.85
C SER A 41 111.91 -31.08 -64.59
N PRO A 42 112.50 -31.48 -65.73
CA PRO A 42 112.07 -32.65 -66.47
C PRO A 42 112.63 -33.89 -65.79
N SER A 43 111.79 -34.66 -65.10
CA SER A 43 112.13 -36.00 -64.62
C SER A 43 111.37 -37.06 -65.41
N GLU A 44 112.15 -38.02 -65.90
CA GLU A 44 111.77 -39.08 -66.83
C GLU A 44 110.78 -40.10 -66.23
N PRO A 45 110.00 -40.81 -67.08
CA PRO A 45 108.98 -41.74 -66.65
C PRO A 45 109.50 -43.18 -66.60
N SER A 46 109.36 -43.88 -65.48
CA SER A 46 109.19 -45.35 -65.45
C SER A 46 108.89 -45.81 -64.02
N ALA A 47 107.94 -46.73 -63.84
CA ALA A 47 107.36 -47.26 -62.58
C ALA A 47 106.42 -46.35 -61.76
N ALA A 48 106.58 -45.03 -61.78
CA ALA A 48 105.68 -44.11 -61.07
C ALA A 48 104.27 -43.98 -61.68
N THR A 49 104.07 -44.40 -62.94
CA THR A 49 102.83 -44.20 -63.69
C THR A 49 101.70 -45.15 -63.31
N GLU A 50 102.00 -46.41 -62.98
CA GLU A 50 100.97 -47.41 -62.62
C GLU A 50 100.49 -47.22 -61.17
N GLU A 51 101.41 -46.93 -60.23
CA GLU A 51 101.06 -46.56 -58.85
C GLU A 51 100.27 -45.24 -58.82
N LEU A 52 100.63 -44.24 -59.63
CA LEU A 52 99.86 -43.00 -59.77
C LEU A 52 98.46 -43.25 -60.35
N LYS A 53 98.31 -44.24 -61.23
CA LYS A 53 97.01 -44.62 -61.82
C LYS A 53 96.11 -45.28 -60.79
N VAL A 54 96.63 -46.22 -60.00
CA VAL A 54 95.91 -46.85 -58.87
C VAL A 54 95.58 -45.81 -57.79
N LEU A 55 96.51 -44.92 -57.46
CA LEU A 55 96.27 -43.84 -56.50
C LEU A 55 95.20 -42.86 -56.99
N LYS A 56 95.20 -42.50 -58.28
CA LYS A 56 94.16 -41.67 -58.90
C LYS A 56 92.80 -42.36 -58.89
N GLU A 57 92.76 -43.67 -59.14
CA GLU A 57 91.52 -44.45 -59.11
C GLU A 57 90.97 -44.58 -57.68
N ASN A 58 91.82 -44.88 -56.70
CA ASN A 58 91.46 -44.90 -55.28
C ASN A 58 90.97 -43.53 -54.80
N HIS A 59 91.68 -42.45 -55.16
CA HIS A 59 91.27 -41.09 -54.85
C HIS A 59 89.93 -40.73 -55.52
N SER A 60 89.71 -41.17 -56.77
CA SER A 60 88.42 -40.98 -57.45
C SER A 60 87.28 -41.74 -56.77
N GLN A 61 87.53 -42.96 -56.30
CA GLN A 61 86.55 -43.74 -55.53
C GLN A 61 86.26 -43.08 -54.16
N GLU A 62 87.29 -42.59 -53.48
CA GLU A 62 87.15 -41.86 -52.22
C GLU A 62 86.34 -40.56 -52.39
N ILE A 63 86.62 -39.79 -53.46
CA ILE A 63 85.83 -38.61 -53.82
C ILE A 63 84.36 -38.99 -54.02
N ARG A 64 84.06 -40.04 -54.79
CA ARG A 64 82.66 -40.49 -55.01
C ARG A 64 81.98 -40.91 -53.70
N LEU A 65 82.69 -41.57 -52.80
CA LEU A 65 82.16 -41.94 -51.48
C LEU A 65 81.89 -40.70 -50.62
N LEU A 66 82.79 -39.71 -50.63
CA LEU A 66 82.62 -38.45 -49.92
C LEU A 66 81.48 -37.61 -50.51
N GLU A 67 81.36 -37.53 -51.83
CA GLU A 67 80.25 -36.87 -52.53
C GLU A 67 78.91 -37.50 -52.18
N ASN A 68 78.83 -38.84 -52.15
CA ASN A 68 77.62 -39.55 -51.76
C ASN A 68 77.25 -39.31 -50.28
N LYS A 69 78.24 -39.36 -49.38
CA LYS A 69 78.01 -39.02 -47.95
C LYS A 69 77.54 -37.58 -47.78
N ASN A 70 78.20 -36.62 -48.44
CA ASN A 70 77.82 -35.22 -48.40
C ASN A 70 76.41 -35.00 -48.96
N ARG A 71 76.05 -35.68 -50.06
CA ARG A 71 74.69 -35.64 -50.62
C ARG A 71 73.65 -36.17 -49.64
N GLN A 72 73.91 -37.27 -48.96
CA GLN A 72 72.99 -37.82 -47.95
C GLN A 72 72.83 -36.88 -46.75
N VAL A 73 73.93 -36.25 -46.32
CA VAL A 73 73.90 -35.25 -45.24
C VAL A 73 73.09 -34.02 -45.67
N LEU A 74 73.31 -33.49 -46.87
CA LEU A 74 72.52 -32.38 -47.43
C LEU A 74 71.03 -32.73 -47.51
N GLN A 75 70.66 -33.88 -48.06
CA GLN A 75 69.27 -34.35 -48.11
C GLN A 75 68.63 -34.53 -46.71
N THR A 76 69.43 -34.80 -45.69
CA THR A 76 68.95 -34.87 -44.30
C THR A 76 68.71 -33.48 -43.73
N TYR A 77 69.60 -32.52 -44.02
CA TYR A 77 69.41 -31.13 -43.62
C TYR A 77 68.25 -30.45 -44.37
N GLU A 78 68.09 -30.70 -45.67
CA GLU A 78 66.95 -30.21 -46.47
C GLU A 78 65.62 -30.68 -45.87
N ARG A 79 65.49 -31.98 -45.58
CA ARG A 79 64.29 -32.50 -44.90
C ARG A 79 64.06 -31.86 -43.53
N LYS A 80 65.11 -31.65 -42.73
CA LYS A 80 64.98 -30.95 -41.43
C LYS A 80 64.53 -29.49 -41.60
N ILE A 81 65.00 -28.80 -42.64
CA ILE A 81 64.56 -27.42 -42.94
C ILE A 81 63.09 -27.42 -43.33
N GLU A 82 62.64 -28.37 -44.16
CA GLU A 82 61.23 -28.53 -44.53
C GLU A 82 60.34 -28.83 -43.31
N ASP A 83 60.76 -29.75 -42.44
CA ASP A 83 60.05 -30.08 -41.20
C ASP A 83 59.94 -28.87 -40.26
N MET A 84 61.03 -28.09 -40.11
CA MET A 84 61.02 -26.86 -39.33
C MET A 84 60.14 -25.78 -39.97
N ALA A 85 60.16 -25.62 -41.29
CA ALA A 85 59.31 -24.66 -42.01
C ALA A 85 57.83 -25.01 -41.84
N HIS A 86 57.47 -26.30 -41.94
CA HIS A 86 56.12 -26.76 -41.68
C HIS A 86 55.70 -26.49 -40.22
N THR A 87 56.58 -26.80 -39.26
CA THR A 87 56.32 -26.54 -37.83
C THR A 87 56.12 -25.04 -37.56
N ASN A 88 56.95 -24.17 -38.14
CA ASN A 88 56.79 -22.72 -38.01
C ASN A 88 55.46 -22.24 -38.60
N SER A 89 55.05 -22.74 -39.77
CA SER A 89 53.76 -22.40 -40.37
C SER A 89 52.59 -22.79 -39.46
N VAL A 90 52.63 -23.98 -38.84
CA VAL A 90 51.60 -24.43 -37.88
C VAL A 90 51.58 -23.54 -36.62
N LEU A 91 52.75 -23.14 -36.12
CA LEU A 91 52.85 -22.25 -34.97
C LEU A 91 52.32 -20.84 -35.26
N GLU A 92 52.60 -20.28 -36.44
CA GLU A 92 52.05 -19.00 -36.86
C GLU A 92 50.52 -19.02 -36.96
N ASP A 93 49.95 -20.10 -37.53
CA ASP A 93 48.50 -20.27 -37.61
C ASP A 93 47.87 -20.42 -36.22
N ASN A 94 48.52 -21.17 -35.32
CA ASN A 94 48.07 -21.28 -33.93
C ASN A 94 48.11 -19.94 -33.20
N GLN A 95 49.16 -19.14 -33.41
CA GLN A 95 49.28 -17.80 -32.84
C GLN A 95 48.15 -16.88 -33.31
N LYS A 96 47.83 -16.90 -34.62
CA LYS A 96 46.70 -16.14 -35.17
C LYS A 96 45.36 -16.58 -34.57
N ARG A 97 45.14 -17.89 -34.40
CA ARG A 97 43.91 -18.43 -33.77
C ARG A 97 43.78 -18.01 -32.31
N ILE A 98 44.88 -18.07 -31.54
CA ILE A 98 44.90 -17.64 -30.14
C ILE A 98 44.62 -16.14 -30.05
N GLN A 99 45.22 -15.33 -30.93
CA GLN A 99 44.99 -13.89 -30.98
C GLN A 99 43.51 -13.56 -31.26
N ALA A 100 42.91 -14.18 -32.28
CA ALA A 100 41.50 -13.98 -32.61
C ALA A 100 40.56 -14.37 -31.43
N ARG A 101 40.85 -15.48 -30.75
CA ARG A 101 40.08 -15.92 -29.57
C ARG A 101 40.22 -14.94 -28.39
N ASN A 102 41.41 -14.39 -28.18
CA ASN A 102 41.64 -13.39 -27.13
C ASN A 102 40.90 -12.09 -27.44
N GLU A 103 40.90 -11.64 -28.70
CA GLU A 103 40.15 -10.45 -29.14
C GLU A 103 38.64 -10.65 -28.97
N GLU A 104 38.11 -11.83 -29.32
CA GLU A 104 36.71 -12.18 -29.09
C GLU A 104 36.35 -12.15 -27.60
N THR A 105 37.17 -12.79 -26.76
CA THR A 105 36.98 -12.81 -25.30
C THR A 105 37.04 -11.40 -24.71
N GLN A 106 37.96 -10.56 -25.19
CA GLN A 106 38.07 -9.17 -24.76
C GLN A 106 36.82 -8.36 -25.14
N ASN A 107 36.25 -8.59 -26.32
CA ASN A 107 35.03 -7.92 -26.76
C ASN A 107 33.81 -8.39 -25.95
N GLN A 108 33.71 -9.68 -25.62
CA GLN A 108 32.67 -10.20 -24.73
C GLN A 108 32.75 -9.56 -23.34
N LEU A 109 33.94 -9.47 -22.76
CA LEU A 109 34.15 -8.81 -21.47
C LEU A 109 33.81 -7.32 -21.50
N LYS A 110 34.16 -6.60 -22.57
CA LYS A 110 33.77 -5.19 -22.75
C LYS A 110 32.26 -5.01 -22.79
N PHE A 111 31.55 -5.90 -23.49
CA PHE A 111 30.08 -5.85 -23.53
C PHE A 111 29.45 -6.11 -22.15
N GLU A 112 29.98 -7.08 -21.40
CA GLU A 112 29.51 -7.38 -20.05
C GLU A 112 29.76 -6.23 -19.07
N ILE A 113 30.93 -5.57 -19.16
CA ILE A 113 31.25 -4.37 -18.37
C ILE A 113 30.25 -3.25 -18.66
N LEU A 114 29.91 -2.99 -19.94
CA LEU A 114 28.92 -1.98 -20.30
C LEU A 114 27.55 -2.29 -19.73
N LYS A 115 27.10 -3.54 -19.82
CA LYS A 115 25.82 -3.98 -19.25
C LYS A 115 25.77 -3.79 -17.73
N LEU A 116 26.85 -4.12 -17.03
CA LEU A 116 26.96 -3.91 -15.59
C LEU A 116 27.00 -2.42 -15.22
N GLN A 117 27.61 -1.57 -16.04
CA GLN A 117 27.60 -0.12 -15.85
C GLN A 117 26.20 0.48 -16.01
N GLU A 118 25.44 0.06 -17.02
CA GLU A 118 24.06 0.49 -17.20
C GLU A 118 23.16 0.05 -16.03
N GLU A 119 23.33 -1.18 -15.56
CA GLU A 119 22.59 -1.68 -14.39
C GLU A 119 22.95 -0.90 -13.12
N LYS A 120 24.24 -0.60 -12.92
CA LYS A 120 24.69 0.26 -11.81
C LYS A 120 24.03 1.63 -11.85
N SER A 121 24.05 2.33 -12.99
CA SER A 121 23.42 3.65 -13.13
C SER A 121 21.90 3.60 -12.91
N ARG A 122 21.24 2.52 -13.35
CA ARG A 122 19.82 2.29 -13.07
C ARG A 122 19.54 2.11 -11.59
N LEU A 123 20.38 1.36 -10.87
CA LEU A 123 20.25 1.15 -9.43
C LEU A 123 20.53 2.42 -8.63
N GLU A 124 21.53 3.21 -9.01
CA GLU A 124 21.82 4.52 -8.41
C GLU A 124 20.63 5.49 -8.55
N SER A 125 19.99 5.52 -9.72
CA SER A 125 18.78 6.34 -9.94
C SER A 125 17.63 5.92 -9.02
N LYS A 126 17.43 4.61 -8.83
CA LYS A 126 16.42 4.07 -7.91
C LYS A 126 16.74 4.37 -6.44
N LEU A 127 18.02 4.40 -6.07
CA LEU A 127 18.45 4.75 -4.73
C LEU A 127 18.09 6.21 -4.40
N ILE A 128 18.39 7.13 -5.32
CA ILE A 128 18.04 8.56 -5.18
C ILE A 128 16.51 8.74 -5.07
N GLU A 129 15.73 8.02 -5.89
CA GLU A 129 14.27 8.06 -5.80
C GLU A 129 13.77 7.56 -4.44
N LYS A 130 14.37 6.49 -3.90
CA LYS A 130 14.04 5.97 -2.58
C LYS A 130 14.36 6.97 -1.47
N GLU A 131 15.54 7.61 -1.50
CA GLU A 131 15.91 8.66 -0.54
C GLU A 131 14.94 9.85 -0.58
N ASN A 132 14.52 10.26 -1.79
CA ASN A 132 13.51 11.31 -1.94
C ASN A 132 12.17 10.91 -1.33
N ASN A 133 11.74 9.66 -1.51
CA ASN A 133 10.52 9.14 -0.91
C ASN A 133 10.61 9.06 0.62
N GLU A 134 11.75 8.64 1.17
CA GLU A 134 11.99 8.63 2.62
C GLU A 134 11.90 10.05 3.21
N ASN A 135 12.49 11.05 2.54
CA ASN A 135 12.38 12.46 2.94
C ASN A 135 10.92 12.98 2.92
N ILE A 136 10.10 12.54 1.95
CA ILE A 136 8.67 12.90 1.89
C ILE A 136 7.91 12.23 3.04
N ILE A 137 8.18 10.95 3.31
CA ILE A 137 7.57 10.21 4.42
C ILE A 137 7.86 10.89 5.76
N ASP A 138 9.10 11.32 5.99
CA ASP A 138 9.48 12.01 7.23
C ASP A 138 8.76 13.36 7.39
N LYS A 139 8.59 14.12 6.31
CA LYS A 139 7.79 15.36 6.32
C LYS A 139 6.33 15.08 6.68
N LEU A 140 5.71 14.07 6.06
CA LEU A 140 4.34 13.68 6.35
C LEU A 140 4.17 13.17 7.79
N ASN A 141 5.13 12.41 8.31
CA ASN A 141 5.13 11.96 9.71
C ASN A 141 5.20 13.12 10.70
N ASN A 142 6.00 14.15 10.38
CA ASN A 142 6.06 15.37 11.17
C ASN A 142 4.74 16.14 11.16
N GLU A 143 4.05 16.23 10.01
CA GLU A 143 2.73 16.83 9.92
C GLU A 143 1.67 16.04 10.71
N ILE A 144 1.66 14.71 10.58
CA ILE A 144 0.77 13.82 11.37
C ILE A 144 0.98 14.05 12.86
N THR A 145 2.23 14.18 13.30
CA THR A 145 2.56 14.44 14.72
C THR A 145 2.03 15.80 15.17
N LYS A 146 2.17 16.84 14.34
CA LYS A 146 1.58 18.17 14.62
C LYS A 146 0.06 18.09 14.76
N TYR A 147 -0.62 17.44 13.82
CA TYR A 147 -2.09 17.32 13.86
C TYR A 147 -2.57 16.51 15.06
N LYS A 148 -1.87 15.44 15.45
CA LYS A 148 -2.18 14.69 16.67
C LYS A 148 -2.10 15.59 17.92
N ASN A 149 -1.03 16.35 18.05
CA ASN A 149 -0.87 17.27 19.18
C ASN A 149 -1.98 18.33 19.22
N THR A 150 -2.39 18.87 18.07
CA THR A 150 -3.52 19.82 18.00
C THR A 150 -4.85 19.18 18.39
N ILE A 151 -5.12 17.94 17.96
CA ILE A 151 -6.33 17.20 18.35
C ILE A 151 -6.34 16.94 19.86
N ASP A 152 -5.22 16.54 20.44
CA ASP A 152 -5.14 16.27 21.88
C ASP A 152 -5.30 17.55 22.70
N GLN A 153 -4.77 18.69 22.24
CA GLN A 153 -5.03 20.01 22.84
C GLN A 153 -6.51 20.40 22.75
N GLN A 154 -7.16 20.18 21.59
CA GLN A 154 -8.58 20.48 21.42
C GLN A 154 -9.47 19.61 22.30
N LYS A 155 -9.13 18.32 22.45
CA LYS A 155 -9.84 17.42 23.38
C LYS A 155 -9.72 17.90 24.82
N PHE A 156 -8.51 18.28 25.24
CA PHE A 156 -8.29 18.80 26.58
C PHE A 156 -9.13 20.06 26.85
N HIS A 157 -9.15 21.01 25.91
CA HIS A 157 -10.00 22.20 26.03
C HIS A 157 -11.50 21.88 26.04
N ALA A 158 -11.96 20.96 25.20
CA ALA A 158 -13.37 20.55 25.19
C ALA A 158 -13.78 19.87 26.50
N ASP A 159 -12.91 19.05 27.09
CA ASP A 159 -13.15 18.41 28.38
C ASP A 159 -13.19 19.44 29.52
N GLU A 160 -12.33 20.46 29.49
CA GLU A 160 -12.33 21.58 30.43
C GLU A 160 -13.62 22.41 30.33
N GLU A 161 -14.06 22.76 29.13
CA GLU A 161 -15.34 23.47 28.91
C GLU A 161 -16.54 22.63 29.39
N LEU A 162 -16.55 21.33 29.12
CA LEU A 162 -17.59 20.42 29.61
C LEU A 162 -17.60 20.32 31.14
N MET A 163 -16.43 20.34 31.78
CA MET A 163 -16.34 20.35 33.25
C MET A 163 -16.97 21.61 33.83
N ILE A 164 -16.62 22.78 33.29
CA ILE A 164 -17.17 24.08 33.72
C ILE A 164 -18.69 24.12 33.50
N LEU A 165 -19.18 23.64 32.35
CA LEU A 165 -20.62 23.58 32.07
C LEU A 165 -21.37 22.65 33.05
N ARG A 166 -20.78 21.51 33.41
CA ARG A 166 -21.36 20.59 34.40
C ARG A 166 -21.42 21.24 35.78
N GLU A 167 -20.34 21.91 36.21
CA GLU A 167 -20.30 22.61 37.49
C GLU A 167 -21.36 23.72 37.55
N ASN A 168 -21.49 24.50 36.48
CA ASN A 168 -22.52 25.54 36.36
C ASN A 168 -23.94 24.96 36.36
N CYS A 169 -24.19 23.86 35.64
CA CYS A 169 -25.51 23.20 35.64
C CYS A 169 -25.87 22.68 37.04
N ASN A 170 -24.92 22.05 37.73
CA ASN A 170 -25.14 21.56 39.09
C ASN A 170 -25.45 22.70 40.05
N LYS A 171 -24.71 23.81 39.97
CA LYS A 171 -24.98 25.00 40.78
C LYS A 171 -26.39 25.57 40.53
N ASN A 172 -26.80 25.69 39.27
CA ASN A 172 -28.14 26.14 38.92
C ASN A 172 -29.24 25.20 39.42
N LEU A 173 -29.01 23.89 39.40
CA LEU A 173 -29.94 22.90 39.96
C LEU A 173 -30.05 23.01 41.49
N GLU A 174 -28.93 23.24 42.17
CA GLU A 174 -28.88 23.49 43.61
C GLU A 174 -29.68 24.76 43.98
N ASP A 175 -29.50 25.83 43.21
CA ASP A 175 -30.21 27.10 43.41
C ASP A 175 -31.72 26.94 43.16
N LEU A 176 -32.12 26.22 42.11
CA LEU A 176 -33.53 25.91 41.84
C LEU A 176 -34.16 25.05 42.95
N ARG A 177 -33.44 24.05 43.48
CA ARG A 177 -33.90 23.26 44.64
C ARG A 177 -34.12 24.16 45.85
N ARG A 178 -33.17 25.07 46.12
CA ARG A 178 -33.28 26.02 47.23
C ARG A 178 -34.49 26.95 47.08
N ILE A 179 -34.76 27.45 45.87
CA ILE A 179 -35.95 28.27 45.58
C ILE A 179 -37.23 27.45 45.84
N TYR A 180 -37.30 26.23 45.31
CA TYR A 180 -38.45 25.34 45.50
C TYR A 180 -38.71 25.05 46.98
N ASP A 181 -37.67 24.72 47.75
CA ASP A 181 -37.80 24.44 49.18
C ASP A 181 -38.28 25.67 49.96
N ASN A 182 -37.77 26.87 49.62
CA ASN A 182 -38.21 28.12 50.22
C ASN A 182 -39.69 28.43 49.89
N GLU A 183 -40.09 28.29 48.62
CA GLU A 183 -41.47 28.52 48.19
C GLU A 183 -42.43 27.51 48.80
N LYS A 184 -42.03 26.23 48.91
CA LYS A 184 -42.80 25.18 49.57
C LYS A 184 -43.09 25.52 51.02
N VAL A 185 -42.09 25.99 51.78
CA VAL A 185 -42.28 26.44 53.17
C VAL A 185 -43.21 27.66 53.23
N GLY A 186 -43.03 28.63 52.33
CA GLY A 186 -43.88 29.82 52.24
C GLY A 186 -45.36 29.48 51.96
N LEU A 187 -45.60 28.57 51.01
CA LEU A 187 -46.94 28.08 50.67
C LEU A 187 -47.56 27.27 51.81
N GLN A 188 -46.78 26.40 52.48
CA GLN A 188 -47.27 25.65 53.63
C GLN A 188 -47.74 26.58 54.75
N LYS A 189 -46.95 27.63 55.05
CA LYS A 189 -47.34 28.64 56.04
C LYS A 189 -48.63 29.36 55.65
N LEU A 190 -48.80 29.70 54.37
CA LEU A 190 -50.02 30.33 53.87
C LEU A 190 -51.23 29.41 54.03
N ILE A 191 -51.07 28.11 53.74
CA ILE A 191 -52.09 27.08 53.95
C ILE A 191 -52.46 26.99 55.43
N ASP A 192 -51.47 26.91 56.32
CA ASP A 192 -51.68 26.82 57.77
C ASP A 192 -52.40 28.07 58.30
N ASP A 193 -52.02 29.27 57.85
CA ASP A 193 -52.66 30.53 58.21
C ASP A 193 -54.13 30.57 57.74
N GLN A 194 -54.43 30.05 56.55
CA GLN A 194 -55.79 29.95 56.03
C GLN A 194 -56.62 28.92 56.82
N TYR A 195 -56.06 27.76 57.13
CA TYR A 195 -56.70 26.77 57.99
C TYR A 195 -56.99 27.33 59.39
N ALA A 196 -56.06 28.10 59.97
CA ALA A 196 -56.26 28.75 61.26
C ALA A 196 -57.40 29.79 61.21
N LYS A 197 -57.49 30.58 60.13
CA LYS A 197 -58.61 31.51 59.90
C LYS A 197 -59.94 30.77 59.78
N ILE A 198 -60.00 29.71 58.99
CA ILE A 198 -61.21 28.87 58.84
C ILE A 198 -61.62 28.28 60.20
N THR A 199 -60.66 27.77 60.97
CA THR A 199 -60.92 27.19 62.29
C THR A 199 -61.50 28.22 63.26
N LYS A 200 -60.92 29.44 63.31
CA LYS A 200 -61.44 30.54 64.13
C LYS A 200 -62.85 30.95 63.72
N LEU A 201 -63.12 31.05 62.43
CA LEU A 201 -64.46 31.34 61.91
C LEU A 201 -65.46 30.24 62.30
N SER A 202 -65.08 28.97 62.16
CA SER A 202 -65.96 27.85 62.54
C SER A 202 -66.24 27.79 64.05
N GLN A 203 -65.29 28.17 64.90
CA GLN A 203 -65.49 28.27 66.36
C GLN A 203 -66.35 29.48 66.75
N GLY A 204 -66.25 30.60 66.02
CA GLY A 204 -67.12 31.77 66.19
C GLY A 204 -68.57 31.47 65.83
N TYR A 205 -68.79 30.82 64.68
CA TYR A 205 -70.13 30.42 64.23
C TYR A 205 -70.79 29.39 65.16
N LEU A 206 -70.04 28.41 65.68
CA LEU A 206 -70.55 27.46 66.67
C LEU A 206 -70.82 28.09 68.05
N SER A 207 -70.15 29.19 68.40
CA SER A 207 -70.41 29.96 69.62
C SER A 207 -71.67 30.81 69.48
N GLU A 208 -71.89 31.41 68.30
CA GLU A 208 -73.10 32.20 68.00
C GLU A 208 -74.36 31.31 67.87
N GLU A 209 -74.28 30.11 67.25
CA GLU A 209 -75.42 29.17 67.18
C GLU A 209 -75.83 28.59 68.57
N LEU A 210 -74.89 28.46 69.51
CA LEU A 210 -75.18 28.04 70.89
C LEU A 210 -75.79 29.15 71.76
N GLU A 211 -75.48 30.41 71.45
CA GLU A 211 -76.02 31.60 72.14
C GLU A 211 -77.38 32.05 71.55
N GLU A 212 -77.63 31.80 70.26
CA GLU A 212 -78.93 32.00 69.58
C GLU A 212 -80.00 30.96 69.96
N MET A 213 -79.62 29.74 70.37
CA MET A 213 -80.57 28.75 70.87
C MET A 213 -81.17 29.09 72.24
N PHE A 214 -80.53 29.94 73.04
CA PHE A 214 -81.03 30.29 74.39
C PHE A 214 -81.91 31.56 74.45
N ASN A 215 -81.91 32.42 73.42
CA ASN A 215 -82.57 33.72 73.47
C ASN A 215 -83.75 33.91 72.50
N SER A 216 -84.10 32.93 71.66
CA SER A 216 -85.06 33.12 70.55
C SER A 216 -86.50 32.64 70.80
N THR A 217 -87.05 32.78 72.02
CA THR A 217 -88.53 32.70 72.21
C THR A 217 -89.22 34.07 72.15
N GLY A 218 -88.51 35.17 71.93
CA GLY A 218 -89.14 36.48 71.80
C GLY A 218 -88.33 37.38 70.89
N ASN A 219 -88.80 37.56 69.65
CA ASN A 219 -88.87 38.86 68.96
C ASN A 219 -88.95 38.68 67.44
N LYS A 220 -90.16 38.40 66.95
CA LYS A 220 -90.55 38.60 65.52
C LYS A 220 -90.81 40.07 65.16
N ILE A 221 -90.20 41.03 65.89
CA ILE A 221 -90.39 42.47 65.66
C ILE A 221 -89.09 43.16 65.24
N ASP A 222 -87.92 42.56 65.49
CA ASP A 222 -86.61 43.17 65.14
C ASP A 222 -86.14 42.89 63.70
N GLU A 223 -86.72 41.89 63.02
CA GLU A 223 -86.38 41.55 61.61
C GLU A 223 -86.77 42.65 60.61
N LEU A 224 -87.75 43.51 60.95
CA LEU A 224 -88.17 44.61 60.07
C LEU A 224 -87.30 45.87 60.20
N GLN A 225 -86.62 46.07 61.33
CA GLN A 225 -85.68 47.20 61.52
C GLN A 225 -84.25 46.87 61.04
N ASN A 226 -83.83 45.60 61.04
CA ASN A 226 -82.51 45.20 60.54
C ASN A 226 -82.37 45.25 59.01
N SER A 227 -83.44 45.03 58.25
CA SER A 227 -83.38 45.15 56.77
C SER A 227 -83.18 46.60 56.30
N GLN A 228 -83.61 47.58 57.09
CA GLN A 228 -83.46 49.01 56.78
C GLN A 228 -82.06 49.53 57.11
N SER A 229 -81.38 48.94 58.12
CA SER A 229 -80.00 49.27 58.48
C SER A 229 -78.98 48.72 57.46
N LEU A 230 -79.19 47.48 56.96
CA LEU A 230 -78.34 46.85 55.93
C LEU A 230 -78.38 47.59 54.59
N ALA A 231 -79.52 48.18 54.22
CA ALA A 231 -79.65 49.00 53.01
C ALA A 231 -78.91 50.36 53.12
N ILE A 232 -78.83 50.93 54.33
CA ILE A 232 -78.10 52.18 54.61
C ILE A 232 -76.58 51.92 54.64
N GLU A 233 -76.15 50.75 55.11
CA GLU A 233 -74.74 50.35 55.19
C GLU A 233 -74.14 49.96 53.83
N ALA A 234 -74.93 49.31 52.97
CA ALA A 234 -74.56 49.06 51.56
C ALA A 234 -74.37 50.37 50.77
N CYS A 235 -75.22 51.38 51.00
CA CYS A 235 -75.09 52.70 50.40
C CYS A 235 -73.89 53.51 50.96
N LYS A 236 -73.46 53.27 52.20
CA LYS A 236 -72.22 53.85 52.76
C LYS A 236 -70.96 53.17 52.19
N SER A 237 -70.95 51.85 52.04
CA SER A 237 -69.85 51.11 51.42
C SER A 237 -69.65 51.47 49.95
N LEU A 238 -70.73 51.69 49.18
CA LEU A 238 -70.65 52.17 47.80
C LEU A 238 -70.15 53.63 47.70
N LYS A 239 -70.42 54.45 48.72
CA LYS A 239 -69.94 55.84 48.80
C LYS A 239 -68.45 55.93 49.19
N GLU A 240 -67.95 55.01 50.03
CA GLU A 240 -66.52 54.82 50.29
C GLU A 240 -65.76 54.26 49.08
N TYR A 241 -66.38 53.34 48.32
CA TYR A 241 -65.87 52.83 47.04
C TYR A 241 -65.66 53.94 45.99
N LEU A 242 -66.48 55.00 46.04
CA LEU A 242 -66.41 56.17 45.15
C LEU A 242 -65.55 57.32 45.72
N ALA A 243 -65.17 57.27 47.00
CA ALA A 243 -64.47 58.36 47.68
C ALA A 243 -62.93 58.21 47.73
N ASN A 244 -62.38 57.03 47.41
CA ASN A 244 -60.92 56.85 47.36
C ASN A 244 -60.47 55.93 46.19
N PRO A 245 -60.36 56.47 44.97
CA PRO A 245 -59.89 55.73 43.79
C PRO A 245 -58.39 55.37 43.86
N GLU A 246 -57.63 55.95 44.79
CA GLU A 246 -56.16 55.92 44.78
C GLU A 246 -55.55 54.68 45.46
N ASN A 247 -56.23 54.05 46.42
CA ASN A 247 -55.67 52.88 47.14
C ASN A 247 -55.73 51.57 46.33
N TYR A 248 -56.77 51.38 45.51
CA TYR A 248 -56.81 50.25 44.55
C TYR A 248 -55.94 50.51 43.31
N ASN A 249 -55.59 51.77 43.04
CA ASN A 249 -54.67 52.13 41.96
C ASN A 249 -53.22 51.73 42.29
N LEU A 250 -52.81 51.75 43.57
CA LEU A 250 -51.46 51.36 44.01
C LEU A 250 -51.17 49.86 43.88
N GLU A 251 -52.11 48.99 44.26
CA GLU A 251 -51.92 47.54 44.16
C GLU A 251 -52.02 47.05 42.70
N THR A 252 -52.93 47.64 41.92
CA THR A 252 -53.03 47.41 40.48
C THR A 252 -51.81 47.95 39.74
N MET A 253 -51.26 49.11 40.13
CA MET A 253 -49.99 49.66 39.59
C MET A 253 -48.76 48.85 40.01
N ALA A 254 -48.74 48.27 41.21
CA ALA A 254 -47.65 47.39 41.67
C ALA A 254 -47.64 46.08 40.87
N GLN A 255 -48.81 45.49 40.62
CA GLN A 255 -48.94 44.33 39.74
C GLN A 255 -48.59 44.68 38.28
N TYR A 256 -49.04 45.82 37.75
CA TYR A 256 -48.64 46.30 36.42
C TYR A 256 -47.12 46.53 36.32
N SER A 257 -46.49 47.09 37.36
CA SER A 257 -45.02 47.28 37.43
C SER A 257 -44.27 45.95 37.43
N ALA A 258 -44.78 44.94 38.14
CA ALA A 258 -44.24 43.58 38.13
C ALA A 258 -44.39 42.93 36.74
N PHE A 259 -45.56 43.05 36.10
CA PHE A 259 -45.80 42.57 34.74
C PHE A 259 -44.90 43.26 33.70
N VAL A 260 -44.72 44.58 33.79
CA VAL A 260 -43.82 45.33 32.91
C VAL A 260 -42.35 44.88 33.09
N LYS A 261 -41.92 44.56 34.31
CA LYS A 261 -40.59 43.97 34.56
C LYS A 261 -40.45 42.58 33.93
N ILE A 262 -41.47 41.74 34.05
CA ILE A 262 -41.48 40.40 33.43
C ILE A 262 -41.42 40.52 31.90
N ILE A 263 -42.22 41.41 31.30
CA ILE A 263 -42.22 41.67 29.86
C ILE A 263 -40.84 42.14 29.39
N LYS A 264 -40.23 43.10 30.09
CA LYS A 264 -38.86 43.56 29.76
C LYS A 264 -37.80 42.46 29.88
N ASN A 265 -37.94 41.57 30.86
CA ASN A 265 -37.03 40.42 31.00
C ASN A 265 -37.23 39.40 29.86
N LEU A 266 -38.48 39.15 29.44
CA LEU A 266 -38.79 38.29 28.30
C LEU A 266 -38.28 38.89 26.98
N GLU A 267 -38.43 40.20 26.77
CA GLU A 267 -37.88 40.90 25.61
C GLU A 267 -36.34 40.84 25.58
N LYS A 268 -35.70 41.01 26.74
CA LYS A 268 -34.24 40.86 26.89
C LYS A 268 -33.78 39.44 26.55
N ASN A 269 -34.44 38.42 27.12
CA ASN A 269 -34.12 37.02 26.85
C ASN A 269 -34.38 36.65 25.37
N GLN A 270 -35.44 37.21 24.75
CA GLN A 270 -35.72 37.01 23.33
C GLN A 270 -34.65 37.64 22.44
N LYS A 271 -34.11 38.79 22.83
CA LYS A 271 -33.01 39.45 22.13
C LYS A 271 -31.71 38.64 22.24
N GLU A 272 -31.36 38.20 23.44
CA GLU A 272 -30.19 37.35 23.69
C GLU A 272 -30.28 36.03 22.91
N LEU A 273 -31.46 35.41 22.85
CA LEU A 273 -31.68 34.20 22.07
C LEU A 273 -31.53 34.46 20.56
N LYS A 274 -32.04 35.58 20.03
CA LYS A 274 -31.85 35.95 18.62
C LYS A 274 -30.38 36.19 18.27
N ASP A 275 -29.63 36.81 19.17
CA ASP A 275 -28.20 37.06 18.97
C ASP A 275 -27.41 35.74 19.04
N ALA A 276 -27.75 34.84 19.96
CA ALA A 276 -27.17 33.49 20.02
C ALA A 276 -27.44 32.66 18.75
N VAL A 277 -28.67 32.73 18.22
CA VAL A 277 -29.04 32.07 16.96
C VAL A 277 -28.22 32.64 15.79
N ARG A 278 -28.05 33.96 15.69
CA ARG A 278 -27.18 34.58 14.67
C ARG A 278 -25.74 34.09 14.72
N VAL A 279 -25.18 33.95 15.92
CA VAL A 279 -23.81 33.43 16.09
C VAL A 279 -23.73 31.98 15.61
N LYS A 280 -24.72 31.16 15.94
CA LYS A 280 -24.79 29.77 15.49
C LYS A 280 -24.99 29.65 13.97
N ASP A 281 -25.82 30.48 13.36
CA ASP A 281 -25.98 30.53 11.90
C ASP A 281 -24.66 30.91 11.20
N GLY A 282 -23.88 31.84 11.78
CA GLY A 282 -22.53 32.15 11.29
C GLY A 282 -21.56 30.98 11.38
N GLN A 283 -21.61 30.20 12.47
CA GLN A 283 -20.83 28.97 12.62
C GLN A 283 -21.23 27.91 11.59
N ILE A 284 -22.54 27.72 11.36
CA ILE A 284 -23.05 26.78 10.35
C ILE A 284 -22.57 27.17 8.94
N GLN A 285 -22.64 28.46 8.57
CA GLN A 285 -22.12 28.90 7.28
C GLN A 285 -20.61 28.68 7.12
N SER A 286 -19.83 28.85 8.19
CA SER A 286 -18.39 28.55 8.19
C SER A 286 -18.13 27.07 7.96
N LEU A 287 -18.87 26.20 8.66
CA LEU A 287 -18.77 24.75 8.52
C LEU A 287 -19.20 24.28 7.11
N SER A 288 -20.27 24.82 6.54
CA SER A 288 -20.65 24.52 5.16
C SER A 288 -19.58 24.94 4.14
N LYS A 289 -18.86 26.05 4.37
CA LYS A 289 -17.72 26.41 3.51
C LYS A 289 -16.57 25.41 3.64
N GLN A 290 -16.27 24.95 4.85
CA GLN A 290 -15.27 23.90 5.07
C GLN A 290 -15.66 22.56 4.44
N GLU A 291 -16.94 22.19 4.50
CA GLU A 291 -17.49 21.00 3.86
C GLU A 291 -17.25 21.02 2.35
N VAL A 292 -17.51 22.14 1.68
CA VAL A 292 -17.24 22.30 0.24
C VAL A 292 -15.75 22.14 -0.07
N VAL A 293 -14.86 22.71 0.75
CA VAL A 293 -13.40 22.55 0.56
C VAL A 293 -12.97 21.10 0.72
N LEU A 294 -13.46 20.41 1.76
CA LEU A 294 -13.16 19.00 2.01
C LEU A 294 -13.68 18.10 0.88
N ASN A 295 -14.89 18.36 0.38
CA ASN A 295 -15.46 17.61 -0.74
C ASN A 295 -14.63 17.77 -2.02
N ASN A 296 -14.08 18.96 -2.29
CA ASN A 296 -13.15 19.16 -3.41
C ASN A 296 -11.85 18.38 -3.22
N VAL A 297 -11.28 18.37 -2.01
CA VAL A 297 -10.07 17.57 -1.70
C VAL A 297 -10.34 16.08 -1.87
N ILE A 298 -11.50 15.58 -1.45
CA ILE A 298 -11.90 14.19 -1.65
C ILE A 298 -11.99 13.86 -3.15
N ALA A 299 -12.62 14.73 -3.94
CA ALA A 299 -12.74 14.55 -5.38
C ALA A 299 -11.36 14.50 -6.08
N ASP A 300 -10.43 15.36 -5.69
CA ASP A 300 -9.06 15.36 -6.21
C ASP A 300 -8.33 14.05 -5.88
N ARG A 301 -8.48 13.56 -4.63
CA ARG A 301 -7.88 12.29 -4.20
C ARG A 301 -8.49 11.09 -4.87
N ASP A 302 -9.80 11.07 -5.10
CA ASP A 302 -10.46 10.02 -5.88
C ASP A 302 -9.95 9.99 -7.33
N GLY A 303 -9.71 11.15 -7.94
CA GLY A 303 -9.07 11.26 -9.25
C GLY A 303 -7.65 10.70 -9.27
N GLU A 304 -6.86 10.96 -8.23
CA GLU A 304 -5.50 10.42 -8.07
C GLU A 304 -5.52 8.89 -7.87
N ILE A 305 -6.42 8.37 -7.05
CA ILE A 305 -6.64 6.94 -6.88
C ILE A 305 -7.00 6.28 -8.20
N LEU A 306 -7.84 6.91 -9.03
CA LEU A 306 -8.21 6.38 -10.34
C LEU A 306 -6.99 6.30 -11.28
N LYS A 307 -6.13 7.32 -11.28
CA LYS A 307 -4.86 7.33 -12.04
C LYS A 307 -3.93 6.22 -11.57
N LEU A 308 -3.75 6.05 -10.27
CA LEU A 308 -2.91 4.99 -9.69
C LEU A 308 -3.45 3.60 -10.00
N LYS A 309 -4.77 3.40 -9.92
CA LYS A 309 -5.41 2.13 -10.33
C LYS A 309 -5.13 1.81 -11.79
N LYS A 310 -5.17 2.81 -12.68
CA LYS A 310 -4.83 2.64 -14.09
C LYS A 310 -3.37 2.22 -14.25
N ILE A 311 -2.43 2.93 -13.62
CA ILE A 311 -0.99 2.61 -13.67
C ILE A 311 -0.72 1.19 -13.14
N VAL A 312 -1.34 0.80 -12.03
CA VAL A 312 -1.21 -0.57 -11.49
C VAL A 312 -1.80 -1.61 -12.44
N GLY A 313 -2.91 -1.29 -13.12
CA GLY A 313 -3.50 -2.14 -14.15
C GLY A 313 -2.54 -2.31 -15.34
N ASP A 314 -1.98 -1.22 -15.84
CA ASP A 314 -1.04 -1.22 -16.97
C ASP A 314 0.23 -2.00 -16.62
N LEU A 315 0.80 -1.77 -15.43
CA LEU A 315 1.94 -2.53 -14.91
C LEU A 315 1.64 -4.03 -14.72
N ARG A 316 0.40 -4.40 -14.38
CA ARG A 316 -0.01 -5.81 -14.34
C ARG A 316 -0.06 -6.43 -15.72
N VAL A 317 -0.54 -5.71 -16.73
CA VAL A 317 -0.56 -6.19 -18.12
C VAL A 317 0.86 -6.37 -18.66
N GLU A 318 1.78 -5.45 -18.32
CA GLU A 318 3.20 -5.56 -18.64
C GLU A 318 3.90 -6.70 -17.87
N ALA A 319 3.55 -6.91 -16.60
CA ALA A 319 4.10 -8.00 -15.78
C ALA A 319 3.53 -9.38 -16.13
N GLU A 320 2.28 -9.47 -16.60
CA GLU A 320 1.64 -10.69 -17.12
C GLU A 320 1.98 -10.96 -18.61
N GLY A 321 3.12 -10.43 -19.09
CA GLY A 321 3.64 -10.51 -20.45
C GLY A 321 3.03 -11.63 -21.29
N THR A 322 2.33 -11.24 -22.37
CA THR A 322 1.71 -12.06 -23.42
C THR A 322 2.35 -13.43 -23.62
N SER A 323 1.99 -14.40 -22.77
CA SER A 323 2.49 -15.78 -22.85
C SER A 323 1.68 -16.70 -21.93
N LYS A 324 0.34 -16.62 -21.99
CA LYS A 324 -0.47 -17.77 -21.56
C LYS A 324 -0.47 -18.78 -22.71
N PRO A 325 0.15 -19.97 -22.57
CA PRO A 325 -0.01 -21.03 -23.56
C PRO A 325 -1.49 -21.47 -23.58
N PRO A 326 -2.00 -21.97 -24.72
CA PRO A 326 -3.39 -22.38 -24.81
C PRO A 326 -3.63 -23.54 -23.83
N VAL A 327 -4.49 -23.29 -22.85
CA VAL A 327 -4.95 -24.32 -21.91
C VAL A 327 -5.76 -25.34 -22.71
N HIS A 328 -5.16 -26.51 -22.92
CA HIS A 328 -5.84 -27.64 -23.52
C HIS A 328 -6.88 -28.17 -22.52
N THR A 329 -8.15 -27.85 -22.75
CA THR A 329 -9.25 -28.47 -22.02
C THR A 329 -9.46 -29.89 -22.57
N PRO A 330 -9.56 -30.93 -21.72
CA PRO A 330 -10.02 -32.23 -22.16
C PRO A 330 -11.50 -32.13 -22.54
N LYS A 331 -11.83 -32.61 -23.75
CA LYS A 331 -13.20 -32.72 -24.26
C LYS A 331 -14.04 -33.65 -23.37
N SER A 332 -14.68 -33.09 -22.35
CA SER A 332 -15.79 -33.74 -21.65
C SER A 332 -17.02 -33.72 -22.55
N LYS A 333 -17.33 -34.87 -23.16
CA LYS A 333 -18.60 -35.11 -23.85
C LYS A 333 -19.75 -35.00 -22.84
N HIS A 334 -20.67 -34.10 -23.15
CA HIS A 334 -22.10 -34.08 -22.83
C HIS A 334 -22.60 -34.69 -21.50
N GLY A 335 -23.25 -33.82 -20.71
CA GLY A 335 -24.31 -34.20 -19.79
C GLY A 335 -25.25 -33.02 -19.56
N ARG A 336 -26.25 -32.86 -20.44
CA ARG A 336 -27.42 -32.00 -20.22
C ARG A 336 -28.08 -32.40 -18.90
N SER A 337 -28.36 -31.45 -18.02
CA SER A 337 -29.46 -31.57 -17.07
C SER A 337 -30.30 -30.31 -17.08
N ARG A 338 -31.43 -30.42 -17.77
CA ARG A 338 -32.61 -29.57 -17.64
C ARG A 338 -33.54 -30.27 -16.62
N THR A 339 -33.94 -29.52 -15.60
CA THR A 339 -35.29 -29.46 -14.98
C THR A 339 -36.13 -30.75 -14.86
N ALA A 340 -36.38 -31.12 -13.59
CA ALA A 340 -37.69 -31.21 -12.92
C ALA A 340 -38.69 -32.37 -13.21
N PHE A 341 -39.26 -32.83 -12.08
CA PHE A 341 -40.52 -33.58 -11.83
C PHE A 341 -40.61 -35.12 -12.05
N GLN A 342 -40.63 -35.78 -10.89
CA GLN A 342 -41.58 -36.81 -10.41
C GLN A 342 -41.44 -38.30 -10.80
N PRO A 343 -42.00 -39.22 -9.96
CA PRO A 343 -41.40 -40.51 -9.63
C PRO A 343 -42.27 -41.69 -10.09
N THR A 344 -41.93 -42.86 -9.54
CA THR A 344 -42.68 -44.12 -9.42
C THR A 344 -42.61 -45.14 -10.57
N GLU A 345 -42.28 -46.35 -10.09
CA GLU A 345 -42.81 -47.66 -10.47
C GLU A 345 -42.09 -48.54 -11.52
N ASN A 346 -41.73 -49.72 -11.00
CA ASN A 346 -41.80 -51.06 -11.59
C ASN A 346 -40.69 -51.51 -12.57
N SER A 347 -39.87 -52.45 -12.05
CA SER A 347 -39.22 -53.56 -12.78
C SER A 347 -40.23 -54.40 -13.60
N PRO A 348 -39.82 -55.41 -14.42
CA PRO A 348 -38.47 -55.87 -14.80
C PRO A 348 -38.31 -56.22 -16.31
N GLY A 349 -37.10 -56.59 -16.74
CA GLY A 349 -36.96 -57.73 -17.66
C GLY A 349 -36.00 -57.59 -18.86
N ILE A 350 -35.33 -58.73 -19.12
CA ILE A 350 -34.70 -59.18 -20.39
C ILE A 350 -33.25 -58.68 -20.56
N GLN A 351 -32.24 -59.46 -20.14
CA GLN A 351 -31.55 -60.54 -20.91
C GLN A 351 -31.03 -60.03 -22.29
N THR A 352 -29.81 -60.26 -22.76
CA THR A 352 -28.95 -61.45 -22.71
C THR A 352 -27.59 -61.14 -23.37
N ARG A 353 -26.59 -62.00 -23.09
CA ARG A 353 -25.39 -62.36 -23.89
C ARG A 353 -24.06 -61.65 -23.60
N GLU A 354 -23.39 -62.18 -22.58
CA GLU A 354 -22.16 -62.99 -22.64
C GLU A 354 -21.50 -63.21 -24.03
N ILE A 355 -20.16 -63.10 -24.03
CA ILE A 355 -19.10 -64.06 -24.44
C ILE A 355 -17.79 -63.33 -24.03
N ASP A 356 -17.17 -63.59 -22.89
CA ASP A 356 -16.40 -64.74 -22.41
C ASP A 356 -15.04 -64.99 -23.09
N THR A 357 -14.01 -64.91 -22.24
CA THR A 357 -12.73 -65.68 -22.16
C THR A 357 -11.81 -65.82 -23.39
N HIS A 358 -10.52 -65.47 -23.24
CA HIS A 358 -9.51 -66.39 -22.69
C HIS A 358 -8.10 -65.77 -22.66
N GLU A 359 -7.38 -66.10 -21.60
CA GLU A 359 -5.92 -66.04 -21.46
C GLU A 359 -5.19 -66.83 -22.55
N SER A 360 -3.93 -66.48 -22.84
CA SER A 360 -2.81 -67.42 -22.66
C SER A 360 -1.46 -66.76 -22.94
N GLU A 361 -0.52 -67.06 -22.06
CA GLU A 361 0.91 -66.80 -22.17
C GLU A 361 1.52 -67.41 -23.43
N GLN A 362 2.60 -66.81 -23.95
CA GLN A 362 3.81 -67.56 -24.30
C GLN A 362 5.04 -66.65 -24.52
N LYS A 363 6.10 -66.96 -23.78
CA LYS A 363 7.48 -66.50 -24.03
C LYS A 363 7.99 -67.11 -25.33
N THR A 364 8.60 -66.29 -26.19
CA THR A 364 9.72 -66.74 -27.04
C THR A 364 10.79 -65.65 -27.10
N ARG A 365 11.96 -65.99 -26.56
CA ARG A 365 13.24 -65.36 -26.89
C ARG A 365 13.51 -65.58 -28.37
N LYS A 366 13.71 -64.51 -29.14
CA LYS A 366 14.65 -64.44 -30.26
C LYS A 366 14.98 -62.97 -30.53
N SER A 367 16.25 -62.74 -30.79
CA SER A 367 16.91 -61.46 -31.04
C SER A 367 16.32 -60.73 -32.23
N GLU A 368 15.76 -59.54 -32.00
CA GLU A 368 15.51 -58.54 -33.03
C GLU A 368 16.25 -57.26 -32.66
N LYS A 369 17.42 -57.09 -33.31
CA LYS A 369 17.99 -55.77 -33.53
C LYS A 369 17.07 -55.05 -34.53
N ASN A 370 16.75 -53.80 -34.23
CA ASN A 370 16.04 -52.82 -35.06
C ASN A 370 14.50 -52.83 -34.94
N SER A 371 13.97 -52.52 -33.75
CA SER A 371 12.66 -51.87 -33.63
C SER A 371 12.79 -50.37 -33.96
N PRO A 372 11.96 -49.80 -34.86
CA PRO A 372 11.96 -48.36 -35.13
C PRO A 372 11.59 -47.60 -33.85
N GLY A 373 12.47 -46.70 -33.39
CA GLY A 373 12.21 -45.87 -32.22
C GLY A 373 13.05 -46.17 -30.97
N MET A 374 14.13 -46.95 -31.07
CA MET A 374 15.13 -47.08 -29.99
C MET A 374 16.40 -46.30 -30.36
N VAL A 375 16.91 -45.47 -29.45
CA VAL A 375 18.14 -44.68 -29.58
C VAL A 375 19.11 -45.12 -28.48
N GLU A 376 20.37 -45.30 -28.84
CA GLU A 376 21.43 -45.64 -27.88
C GLU A 376 21.82 -44.42 -27.05
N CYS A 377 21.86 -44.54 -25.72
CA CYS A 377 22.36 -43.48 -24.85
C CYS A 377 23.88 -43.35 -24.99
N ASP A 378 24.36 -42.15 -25.29
CA ASP A 378 25.80 -41.89 -25.45
C ASP A 378 26.63 -42.13 -24.18
N ILE A 379 25.99 -42.06 -23.01
CA ILE A 379 26.65 -42.15 -21.70
C ILE A 379 26.73 -43.61 -21.22
N CYS A 380 25.62 -44.36 -21.20
CA CYS A 380 25.58 -45.74 -20.69
C CYS A 380 25.53 -46.82 -21.79
N LYS A 381 25.46 -46.45 -23.07
CA LYS A 381 25.37 -47.36 -24.23
C LYS A 381 24.16 -48.30 -24.21
N TYR A 382 23.12 -47.95 -23.47
CA TYR A 382 21.87 -48.69 -23.40
C TYR A 382 20.88 -48.20 -24.47
N TYR A 383 20.21 -49.12 -25.16
CA TYR A 383 19.21 -48.81 -26.19
C TYR A 383 17.86 -48.52 -25.52
N ILE A 384 17.33 -47.31 -25.74
CA ILE A 384 16.16 -46.79 -25.04
C ILE A 384 15.15 -46.25 -26.04
N SER A 385 13.87 -46.43 -25.74
CA SER A 385 12.79 -45.87 -26.54
C SER A 385 12.91 -44.36 -26.64
N THR A 386 12.70 -43.78 -27.83
CA THR A 386 12.72 -42.31 -28.06
C THR A 386 11.80 -41.56 -27.11
N SER A 387 10.67 -42.16 -26.73
CA SER A 387 9.73 -41.60 -25.76
C SER A 387 10.26 -41.47 -24.32
N LYS A 388 11.37 -42.15 -23.98
CA LYS A 388 12.01 -42.13 -22.65
C LYS A 388 13.45 -41.58 -22.69
N LEU A 389 13.90 -41.12 -23.86
CA LEU A 389 15.29 -40.71 -24.06
C LEU A 389 15.67 -39.48 -23.23
N VAL A 390 14.80 -38.47 -23.17
CA VAL A 390 15.08 -37.22 -22.43
C VAL A 390 15.22 -37.48 -20.93
N ASP A 391 14.28 -38.24 -20.36
CA ASP A 391 14.30 -38.60 -18.93
C ASP A 391 15.54 -39.44 -18.60
N HIS A 392 15.85 -40.43 -19.46
CA HIS A 392 17.02 -41.27 -19.24
C HIS A 392 18.33 -40.51 -19.38
N VAL A 393 18.52 -39.66 -20.39
CA VAL A 393 19.76 -38.88 -20.57
C VAL A 393 19.98 -37.96 -19.37
N THR A 394 18.91 -37.38 -18.82
CA THR A 394 18.98 -36.51 -17.63
C THR A 394 19.42 -37.30 -16.39
N SER A 395 18.81 -38.46 -16.14
CA SER A 395 19.20 -39.33 -15.01
C SER A 395 20.59 -39.93 -15.18
N CYS A 396 20.91 -40.40 -16.39
CA CYS A 396 22.18 -41.05 -16.69
C CYS A 396 23.36 -40.07 -16.60
N LYS A 397 23.15 -38.80 -16.98
CA LYS A 397 24.16 -37.74 -16.82
C LYS A 397 24.42 -37.43 -15.35
N MET A 398 23.37 -37.29 -14.54
CA MET A 398 23.53 -37.09 -13.09
C MET A 398 24.24 -38.27 -12.42
N GLU A 399 23.87 -39.51 -12.75
CA GLU A 399 24.52 -40.68 -12.16
C GLU A 399 25.99 -40.81 -12.59
N TYR A 400 26.33 -40.44 -13.83
CA TYR A 400 27.71 -40.43 -14.32
C TYR A 400 28.56 -39.36 -13.62
N GLU A 401 28.01 -38.16 -13.41
CA GLU A 401 28.67 -37.09 -12.66
C GLU A 401 28.85 -37.44 -11.18
N LEU A 402 27.92 -38.19 -10.58
CA LEU A 402 28.02 -38.67 -9.19
C LEU A 402 28.95 -39.89 -9.02
N ARG A 403 29.13 -40.73 -10.05
CA ARG A 403 29.96 -41.94 -10.00
C ARG A 403 31.39 -41.77 -10.49
N SER A 404 31.75 -40.67 -11.16
CA SER A 404 33.10 -40.45 -11.67
C SER A 404 34.09 -40.26 -10.51
N PRO A 405 34.95 -41.24 -10.18
CA PRO A 405 35.84 -41.17 -9.01
C PRO A 405 37.06 -40.25 -9.25
N SER A 406 37.20 -39.66 -10.43
CA SER A 406 38.43 -39.01 -10.90
C SER A 406 38.47 -37.48 -10.71
N ASN A 407 37.44 -36.84 -10.17
CA ASN A 407 37.43 -35.38 -9.95
C ASN A 407 37.51 -34.96 -8.46
N PHE A 408 37.56 -35.90 -7.52
CA PHE A 408 37.61 -35.59 -6.08
C PHE A 408 39.03 -35.53 -5.49
N SER A 409 40.08 -35.80 -6.26
CA SER A 409 41.45 -35.91 -5.70
C SER A 409 42.29 -34.64 -5.76
N ASN A 410 41.78 -33.53 -6.30
CA ASN A 410 42.53 -32.26 -6.42
C ASN A 410 41.74 -31.02 -5.92
N ILE A 411 40.79 -31.19 -5.01
CA ILE A 411 40.26 -30.05 -4.26
C ILE A 411 41.21 -29.85 -3.08
N SER A 412 42.00 -28.77 -3.12
CA SER A 412 42.85 -28.35 -2.00
C SER A 412 42.00 -28.34 -0.72
N ALA A 413 42.57 -28.76 0.42
CA ALA A 413 41.89 -28.65 1.72
C ALA A 413 41.39 -27.22 2.01
N TYR A 414 41.95 -26.21 1.32
CA TYR A 414 41.48 -24.84 1.31
C TYR A 414 40.14 -24.64 0.58
N ASP A 415 39.96 -25.20 -0.62
CA ASP A 415 38.73 -25.07 -1.42
C ASP A 415 37.55 -25.82 -0.76
N GLN A 416 37.83 -26.94 -0.11
CA GLN A 416 36.83 -27.69 0.64
C GLN A 416 36.37 -26.91 1.89
N ARG A 417 37.28 -26.22 2.59
CA ARG A 417 36.93 -25.33 3.72
C ARG A 417 36.16 -24.10 3.26
N PHE A 418 36.58 -23.48 2.15
CA PHE A 418 35.89 -22.32 1.57
C PHE A 418 34.45 -22.67 1.13
N SER A 419 34.24 -23.87 0.56
CA SER A 419 32.90 -24.33 0.20
C SER A 419 32.01 -24.62 1.41
N ILE A 420 32.56 -25.15 2.51
CA ILE A 420 31.81 -25.39 3.75
C ILE A 420 31.41 -24.05 4.38
N GLU A 421 32.34 -23.10 4.50
CA GLU A 421 32.08 -21.77 5.05
C GLU A 421 31.05 -20.99 4.22
N LYS A 422 31.11 -21.10 2.89
CA LYS A 422 30.08 -20.53 2.01
C LYS A 422 28.71 -21.16 2.23
N ASN A 423 28.64 -22.48 2.43
CA ASN A 423 27.38 -23.16 2.70
C ASN A 423 26.81 -22.80 4.08
N GLU A 424 27.64 -22.70 5.11
CA GLU A 424 27.23 -22.23 6.45
C GLU A 424 26.71 -20.79 6.42
N ASN A 425 27.35 -19.91 5.64
CA ASN A 425 26.89 -18.54 5.45
C ASN A 425 25.55 -18.48 4.69
N LEU A 426 25.36 -19.30 3.66
CA LEU A 426 24.08 -19.40 2.96
C LEU A 426 22.98 -19.96 3.88
N GLU A 427 23.29 -20.93 4.72
CA GLU A 427 22.34 -21.50 5.68
C GLU A 427 21.92 -20.48 6.74
N LYS A 428 22.87 -19.67 7.25
CA LYS A 428 22.57 -18.52 8.12
C LYS A 428 21.64 -17.52 7.44
N GLN A 429 21.94 -17.12 6.20
CA GLN A 429 21.08 -16.20 5.43
C GLN A 429 19.68 -16.78 5.21
N VAL A 430 19.56 -18.08 4.89
CA VAL A 430 18.26 -18.74 4.73
C VAL A 430 17.48 -18.74 6.05
N ASN A 431 18.14 -18.97 7.18
CA ASN A 431 17.48 -18.94 8.49
C ASN A 431 17.05 -17.52 8.89
N GLU A 432 17.86 -16.51 8.60
CA GLU A 432 17.49 -15.10 8.78
C GLU A 432 16.29 -14.71 7.93
N LEU A 433 16.27 -15.13 6.65
CA LEU A 433 15.15 -14.89 5.75
C LEU A 433 13.87 -15.60 6.21
N LYS A 434 13.97 -16.84 6.73
CA LYS A 434 12.83 -17.55 7.34
C LYS A 434 12.27 -16.82 8.55
N LEU A 435 13.14 -16.30 9.43
CA LEU A 435 12.73 -15.49 10.58
C LEU A 435 12.08 -14.17 10.15
N ALA A 436 12.65 -13.49 9.16
CA ALA A 436 12.08 -12.26 8.59
C ALA A 436 10.69 -12.51 7.97
N LEU A 437 10.54 -13.59 7.21
CA LEU A 437 9.25 -14.02 6.65
C LEU A 437 8.22 -14.31 7.75
N GLY A 438 8.64 -14.96 8.84
CA GLY A 438 7.79 -15.18 10.02
C GLY A 438 7.32 -13.88 10.67
N LYS A 439 8.22 -12.91 10.84
CA LYS A 439 7.88 -11.56 11.36
C LYS A 439 6.89 -10.83 10.44
N LEU A 440 7.10 -10.88 9.13
CA LEU A 440 6.20 -10.26 8.15
C LEU A 440 4.81 -10.91 8.13
N LYS A 441 4.73 -12.24 8.23
CA LYS A 441 3.43 -12.95 8.36
C LYS A 441 2.70 -12.50 9.62
N ASN A 442 3.39 -12.41 10.76
CA ASN A 442 2.78 -11.94 12.01
C ASN A 442 2.31 -10.47 11.91
N GLN A 443 3.08 -9.60 11.26
CA GLN A 443 2.67 -8.20 11.03
C GLN A 443 1.43 -8.13 10.14
N ARG A 444 1.39 -8.90 9.06
CA ARG A 444 0.22 -9.01 8.18
C ARG A 444 -1.02 -9.48 8.94
N ASP A 445 -0.88 -10.52 9.76
CA ASP A 445 -2.01 -11.07 10.51
C ASP A 445 -2.52 -10.08 11.58
N ARG A 446 -1.61 -9.35 12.25
CA ARG A 446 -1.99 -8.22 13.13
C ARG A 446 -2.73 -7.11 12.38
N ALA A 447 -2.24 -6.73 11.21
CA ALA A 447 -2.89 -5.72 10.38
C ALA A 447 -4.28 -6.18 9.93
N ARG A 448 -4.45 -7.48 9.62
CA ARG A 448 -5.76 -8.07 9.29
C ARG A 448 -6.74 -7.96 10.45
N VAL A 449 -6.33 -8.35 11.65
CA VAL A 449 -7.16 -8.25 12.86
C VAL A 449 -7.53 -6.80 13.18
N ALA A 450 -6.57 -5.87 13.05
CA ALA A 450 -6.85 -4.44 13.24
C ALA A 450 -7.86 -3.91 12.20
N GLY A 451 -7.74 -4.35 10.94
CA GLY A 451 -8.70 -4.02 9.88
C GLY A 451 -10.10 -4.56 10.15
N GLU A 452 -10.22 -5.80 10.63
CA GLU A 452 -11.50 -6.40 11.06
C GLU A 452 -12.14 -5.61 12.21
N HIS A 453 -11.34 -5.16 13.19
CA HIS A 453 -11.83 -4.35 14.31
C HIS A 453 -12.29 -2.96 13.87
N LEU A 454 -11.56 -2.30 12.97
CA LEU A 454 -11.97 -1.01 12.40
C LEU A 454 -13.27 -1.12 11.60
N LEU A 455 -13.42 -2.20 10.83
CA LEU A 455 -14.66 -2.47 10.08
C LEU A 455 -15.85 -2.67 11.02
N LEU A 456 -15.67 -3.39 12.12
CA LEU A 456 -16.70 -3.55 13.14
C LEU A 456 -17.08 -2.22 13.79
N ASN A 457 -16.09 -1.40 14.14
CA ASN A 457 -16.33 -0.06 14.71
C ASN A 457 -17.11 0.84 13.74
N LEU A 458 -16.78 0.80 12.44
CA LEU A 458 -17.51 1.56 11.42
C LEU A 458 -18.96 1.08 11.29
N LYS A 459 -19.21 -0.22 11.34
CA LYS A 459 -20.58 -0.78 11.33
C LYS A 459 -21.38 -0.32 12.55
N ASN A 460 -20.77 -0.33 13.72
CA ASN A 460 -21.41 0.14 14.96
C ASN A 460 -21.71 1.65 14.91
N ALA A 461 -20.79 2.46 14.41
CA ALA A 461 -21.00 3.90 14.25
C ALA A 461 -22.16 4.21 13.29
N LYS A 462 -22.25 3.49 12.17
CA LYS A 462 -23.37 3.62 11.22
C LYS A 462 -24.71 3.24 11.86
N LEU A 463 -24.74 2.17 12.66
CA LEU A 463 -25.93 1.77 13.39
C LEU A 463 -26.36 2.82 14.41
N GLN A 464 -25.42 3.38 15.17
CA GLN A 464 -25.70 4.44 16.14
C GLN A 464 -26.26 5.70 15.47
N LEU A 465 -25.71 6.09 14.31
CA LEU A 465 -26.21 7.21 13.53
C LEU A 465 -27.66 6.96 13.07
N ALA A 466 -27.94 5.78 12.51
CA ALA A 466 -29.29 5.42 12.07
C ALA A 466 -30.30 5.48 13.24
N VAL A 467 -29.94 4.95 14.41
CA VAL A 467 -30.78 5.02 15.61
C VAL A 467 -30.98 6.47 16.08
N SER A 468 -29.95 7.32 15.98
CA SER A 468 -30.09 8.73 16.35
C SER A 468 -31.00 9.51 15.39
N GLU A 469 -30.94 9.20 14.10
CA GLU A 469 -31.77 9.82 13.07
C GLU A 469 -33.24 9.40 13.22
N GLU A 470 -33.48 8.12 13.53
CA GLU A 470 -34.82 7.60 13.84
C GLU A 470 -35.42 8.33 15.06
N ARG A 471 -34.67 8.43 16.16
CA ARG A 471 -35.11 9.16 17.37
C ARG A 471 -35.36 10.65 17.09
N ALA A 472 -34.52 11.29 16.29
CA ALA A 472 -34.72 12.69 15.91
C ALA A 472 -36.00 12.86 15.08
N CYS A 473 -36.31 11.91 14.20
CA CYS A 473 -37.54 11.90 13.43
C CYS A 473 -38.78 11.70 14.32
N GLU A 474 -38.72 10.77 15.28
CA GLU A 474 -39.77 10.55 16.29
C GLU A 474 -40.05 11.82 17.09
N LEU A 475 -39.01 12.46 17.63
CA LEU A 475 -39.13 13.71 18.40
C LEU A 475 -39.71 14.84 17.54
N GLN A 476 -39.30 14.94 16.27
CA GLN A 476 -39.85 15.91 15.34
C GLN A 476 -41.35 15.68 15.11
N MET A 477 -41.79 14.42 15.04
CA MET A 477 -43.20 14.06 14.88
C MET A 477 -44.02 14.35 16.14
N GLU A 478 -43.47 14.13 17.33
CA GLU A 478 -44.09 14.51 18.61
C GLU A 478 -44.27 16.02 18.72
N LEU A 479 -43.22 16.79 18.47
CA LEU A 479 -43.29 18.26 18.46
C LEU A 479 -44.31 18.78 17.45
N LYS A 480 -44.37 18.17 16.26
CA LYS A 480 -45.40 18.50 15.25
C LYS A 480 -46.82 18.26 15.77
N LYS A 481 -47.06 17.17 16.51
CA LYS A 481 -48.36 16.89 17.14
C LYS A 481 -48.69 17.94 18.22
N GLU A 482 -47.75 18.25 19.11
CA GLU A 482 -47.95 19.25 20.17
C GLU A 482 -48.25 20.64 19.61
N ILE A 483 -47.46 21.09 18.63
CA ILE A 483 -47.68 22.38 17.94
C ILE A 483 -49.08 22.41 17.33
N LYS A 484 -49.53 21.31 16.70
CA LYS A 484 -50.88 21.22 16.12
C LYS A 484 -51.98 21.36 17.18
N VAL A 485 -51.81 20.72 18.35
CA VAL A 485 -52.74 20.86 19.49
C VAL A 485 -52.77 22.29 20.02
N LEU A 486 -51.60 22.91 20.20
CA LEU A 486 -51.49 24.30 20.68
C LEU A 486 -52.16 25.28 19.73
N ILE A 487 -51.95 25.13 18.41
CA ILE A 487 -52.62 25.98 17.43
C ILE A 487 -54.14 25.79 17.47
N LYS A 488 -54.64 24.55 17.57
CA LYS A 488 -56.10 24.30 17.71
C LYS A 488 -56.66 25.01 18.95
N LYS A 489 -55.95 24.97 20.08
CA LYS A 489 -56.34 25.68 21.31
C LYS A 489 -56.34 27.20 21.13
N ILE A 490 -55.31 27.78 20.52
CA ILE A 490 -55.21 29.23 20.25
C ILE A 490 -56.35 29.69 19.35
N LEU A 491 -56.63 28.95 18.27
CA LEU A 491 -57.74 29.25 17.36
C LEU A 491 -59.11 29.13 18.07
N THR A 492 -59.27 28.14 18.95
CA THR A 492 -60.49 27.98 19.77
C THR A 492 -60.70 29.16 20.72
N ILE A 493 -59.63 29.61 21.40
CA ILE A 493 -59.67 30.77 22.30
C ILE A 493 -60.03 32.02 21.51
N ARG A 494 -59.40 32.24 20.36
CA ARG A 494 -59.72 33.36 19.45
C ARG A 494 -61.19 33.38 19.04
N CYS A 495 -61.79 32.24 18.75
CA CYS A 495 -63.21 32.17 18.35
C CYS A 495 -64.17 32.40 19.52
N LYS A 496 -63.77 32.04 20.75
CA LYS A 496 -64.62 32.12 21.94
C LYS A 496 -64.60 33.48 22.64
N TYR A 497 -63.52 34.26 22.50
CA TYR A 497 -63.34 35.52 23.21
C TYR A 497 -63.15 36.70 22.25
N PRO A 498 -63.79 37.86 22.50
CA PRO A 498 -63.58 39.05 21.68
C PRO A 498 -62.20 39.64 21.96
N PHE A 499 -61.29 39.53 20.99
CA PHE A 499 -59.96 40.14 21.02
C PHE A 499 -59.92 41.44 20.20
N PRO A 500 -59.06 42.40 20.56
CA PRO A 500 -58.74 43.55 19.71
C PRO A 500 -58.19 43.10 18.34
N LEU A 501 -58.48 43.86 17.27
CA LEU A 501 -58.06 43.55 15.90
C LEU A 501 -56.55 43.31 15.77
N ASP A 502 -55.74 44.05 16.53
CA ASP A 502 -54.28 43.94 16.52
C ASP A 502 -53.81 42.58 17.06
N ALA A 503 -54.47 42.07 18.10
CA ALA A 503 -54.18 40.76 18.68
C ALA A 503 -54.60 39.62 17.75
N ILE A 504 -55.72 39.79 17.04
CA ILE A 504 -56.20 38.83 16.04
C ILE A 504 -55.20 38.70 14.88
N ALA A 505 -54.71 39.84 14.35
CA ALA A 505 -53.75 39.86 13.26
C ALA A 505 -52.41 39.20 13.64
N GLU A 506 -51.97 39.36 14.89
CA GLU A 506 -50.73 38.72 15.36
C GLU A 506 -50.91 37.21 15.58
N ILE A 507 -52.06 36.77 16.12
CA ILE A 507 -52.41 35.34 16.20
C ILE A 507 -52.40 34.71 14.80
N ASP A 508 -53.02 35.35 13.80
CA ASP A 508 -53.03 34.86 12.41
C ASP A 508 -51.63 34.80 11.81
N ARG A 509 -50.77 35.78 12.09
CA ARG A 509 -49.36 35.73 11.67
C ARG A 509 -48.60 34.57 12.31
N MET A 510 -48.80 34.33 13.60
CA MET A 510 -48.13 33.24 14.32
C MET A 510 -48.59 31.87 13.82
N VAL A 511 -49.90 31.69 13.63
CA VAL A 511 -50.48 30.47 13.04
C VAL A 511 -49.97 30.25 11.62
N ASN A 512 -49.91 31.30 10.79
CA ASN A 512 -49.36 31.21 9.45
C ASN A 512 -47.86 30.87 9.44
N LYS A 513 -47.06 31.44 10.35
CA LYS A 513 -45.64 31.07 10.50
C LYS A 513 -45.49 29.61 10.93
N ALA A 514 -46.29 29.15 11.89
CA ALA A 514 -46.25 27.77 12.35
C ALA A 514 -46.72 26.80 11.26
N SER A 515 -47.70 27.18 10.42
CA SER A 515 -48.17 26.36 9.29
C SER A 515 -47.07 26.08 8.25
N ARG A 516 -46.09 26.98 8.09
CA ARG A 516 -44.92 26.76 7.22
C ARG A 516 -44.02 25.64 7.73
N PHE A 517 -43.98 25.40 9.04
CA PHE A 517 -43.28 24.27 9.66
C PHE A 517 -43.87 22.91 9.22
N PHE A 518 -45.11 22.91 8.73
CA PHE A 518 -45.81 21.76 8.16
C PHE A 518 -45.84 21.78 6.62
N GLY A 519 -44.95 22.54 5.98
CA GLY A 519 -44.91 22.66 4.52
C GLY A 519 -46.12 23.40 3.92
N GLY A 520 -46.80 24.23 4.72
CA GLY A 520 -47.92 25.06 4.26
C GLY A 520 -49.24 24.32 4.05
N LYS A 521 -49.32 23.02 4.40
CA LYS A 521 -50.50 22.16 4.20
C LYS A 521 -51.24 21.83 5.49
N MET A 522 -51.32 22.80 6.40
CA MET A 522 -51.97 22.58 7.69
C MET A 522 -53.47 22.80 7.56
N HIS A 523 -54.24 21.73 7.37
CA HIS A 523 -55.70 21.77 7.37
C HIS A 523 -56.22 21.57 8.79
N PHE A 524 -56.91 22.59 9.31
CA PHE A 524 -57.77 22.48 10.49
C PHE A 524 -59.17 22.20 9.96
N ASN A 525 -59.48 20.94 9.68
CA ASN A 525 -60.87 20.57 9.49
C ASN A 525 -61.53 20.64 10.86
N ASP A 526 -62.52 21.52 10.97
CA ASP A 526 -63.50 21.54 12.04
C ASP A 526 -64.31 20.26 11.94
N GLU A 527 -63.96 19.25 12.74
CA GLU A 527 -64.82 18.19 13.28
C GLU A 527 -63.96 17.17 14.06
N GLU A 528 -63.74 17.49 15.35
CA GLU A 528 -63.64 16.57 16.50
C GLU A 528 -63.52 17.40 17.78
#